data_AF-A0AAD5SEF1-F1
#
_entry.id   AF-A0AAD5SEF1-F1
#
_cell.length_a   1.000
_cell.length_b   1.000
_cell.length_c   1.000
_cell.angle_alpha   90.00
_cell.angle_beta   90.00
_cell.angle_gamma   90.00
#
_symmetry.space_group_name_H-M   'P 1'
#
loop_
_entity.id
_entity.type
_entity.pdbx_description
1 polymer ?
#
loop_
_entity_poly.entity_id
_entity_poly.type
_entity_poly.pdbx_seq_one_letter_code
_entity_poly.pdbx_strand_id
1 'polypeptide(L)'
;MAAVVPSRTLEDFIVEHLHLASFTSKVRIRVAEQESLPDTNVLPNQPTVRHDILILISVLDASTSETFVFGLCANRYISTSKALHYIEKIDTTTPPPSLARAVVRGYVAHALHASPTHETSIHIFARPQPQYLFPKSADNVAKRKLSGPQLVRWWLRTVTLPTGHLPSCDRHWIVPGLTEREAERMVKPELGSDASSWRYGWSHNPTDDPKRTIPRFPDDAKTRVLEMFPPDEPLTLSEFTEVLAETPECSQGNISGFITIVAPTQCTPPPPPQQQQPTKPLLPQQSFQSIFEMLMTEDFSTLERAKTSTAKITALIDSLQPNASTDVVVTQSSSPPSSSSTQSPPPPTQPPTIMNLQNLVKRKPADVQGLTKKTDGDVEAVHNVQSLVRKRDGQGGEAVTNVHGLVKNKRDNEEVSDVQSLVKKKKGLGEDSLKRKDVSGDDSESKKQKIQEKM
;
A
#
# COMPACT_ATOMS: atom_id res chain seq x y z
N MET A 1 -16.91 35.90 -15.96
CA MET A 1 -17.16 35.27 -14.65
C MET A 1 -16.52 33.89 -14.67
N ALA A 2 -15.40 33.70 -13.98
CA ALA A 2 -14.84 32.36 -13.81
C ALA A 2 -15.84 31.57 -12.96
N ALA A 3 -16.34 30.45 -13.48
CA ALA A 3 -17.24 29.58 -12.75
C ALA A 3 -16.54 29.10 -11.48
N VAL A 4 -17.12 29.40 -10.32
CA VAL A 4 -16.68 28.85 -9.05
C VAL A 4 -16.98 27.36 -9.09
N VAL A 5 -15.98 26.54 -9.38
CA VAL A 5 -16.11 25.08 -9.28
C VAL A 5 -16.27 24.75 -7.80
N PRO A 6 -17.39 24.15 -7.37
CA PRO A 6 -17.59 23.83 -5.96
C PRO A 6 -16.52 22.85 -5.48
N SER A 7 -16.01 23.06 -4.26
CA SER A 7 -15.14 22.10 -3.58
C SER A 7 -15.83 20.73 -3.51
N ARG A 8 -15.24 19.72 -4.15
CA ARG A 8 -15.76 18.34 -4.17
C ARG A 8 -15.39 17.62 -2.87
N THR A 9 -16.32 16.86 -2.31
CA THR A 9 -16.12 16.06 -1.11
C THR A 9 -15.30 14.80 -1.40
N LEU A 10 -14.77 14.15 -0.36
CA LEU A 10 -14.09 12.86 -0.49
C LEU A 10 -15.02 11.80 -1.12
N GLU A 11 -16.28 11.77 -0.70
CA GLU A 11 -17.32 10.92 -1.28
C GLU A 11 -17.45 11.17 -2.78
N ASP A 12 -17.48 12.41 -3.25
CA ASP A 12 -17.60 12.73 -4.69
C ASP A 12 -16.45 12.14 -5.52
N PHE A 13 -15.22 12.17 -5.00
CA PHE A 13 -14.08 11.55 -5.68
C PHE A 13 -14.17 10.03 -5.68
N ILE A 14 -14.65 9.42 -4.59
CA ILE A 14 -14.87 7.97 -4.51
C ILE A 14 -15.97 7.54 -5.49
N VAL A 15 -17.10 8.26 -5.52
CA VAL A 15 -18.22 8.00 -6.44
C VAL A 15 -17.75 8.05 -7.90
N GLU A 16 -17.01 9.09 -8.28
CA GLU A 16 -16.43 9.20 -9.63
C GLU A 16 -15.62 7.96 -10.00
N HIS A 17 -14.70 7.54 -9.12
CA HIS A 17 -13.84 6.40 -9.39
C HIS A 17 -14.58 5.06 -9.34
N LEU A 18 -15.66 4.95 -8.57
CA LEU A 18 -16.54 3.79 -8.58
C LEU A 18 -17.29 3.67 -9.91
N HIS A 19 -17.76 4.78 -10.50
CA HIS A 19 -18.38 4.76 -11.84
C HIS A 19 -17.41 4.37 -12.97
N LEU A 20 -16.11 4.62 -12.78
CA LEU A 20 -15.06 4.16 -13.70
C LEU A 20 -14.71 2.67 -13.51
N ALA A 21 -15.22 2.02 -12.47
CA ALA A 21 -14.92 0.63 -12.17
C ALA A 21 -15.86 -0.33 -12.93
N SER A 22 -15.29 -1.41 -13.44
CA SER A 22 -16.03 -2.40 -14.24
C SER A 22 -16.76 -3.45 -13.37
N PHE A 23 -17.74 -3.02 -12.57
CA PHE A 23 -18.64 -3.93 -11.85
C PHE A 23 -20.06 -3.39 -11.77
N THR A 24 -21.03 -4.26 -11.55
CA THR A 24 -22.43 -3.88 -11.36
C THR A 24 -22.84 -4.27 -9.95
N SER A 25 -23.00 -3.30 -9.06
CA SER A 25 -23.48 -3.52 -7.69
C SER A 25 -24.02 -2.21 -7.12
N LYS A 26 -25.05 -2.31 -6.27
CA LYS A 26 -25.44 -1.21 -5.40
C LYS A 26 -24.51 -1.23 -4.18
N VAL A 27 -23.78 -0.16 -3.98
CA VAL A 27 -22.87 0.01 -2.85
C VAL A 27 -23.29 1.18 -1.99
N ARG A 28 -22.93 1.14 -0.71
CA ARG A 28 -23.13 2.25 0.20
C ARG A 28 -21.79 2.66 0.81
N ILE A 29 -21.53 3.96 0.78
CA ILE A 29 -20.31 4.59 1.27
C ILE A 29 -20.61 5.21 2.63
N ARG A 30 -19.79 4.90 3.64
CA ARG A 30 -19.74 5.63 4.90
C ARG A 30 -18.32 6.15 5.13
N VAL A 31 -18.20 7.45 5.32
CA VAL A 31 -16.95 8.12 5.68
C VAL A 31 -17.10 8.68 7.09
N ALA A 32 -16.32 8.18 8.03
CA ALA A 32 -16.20 8.75 9.36
C ALA A 32 -14.90 9.56 9.41
N GLU A 33 -14.99 10.86 9.72
CA GLU A 33 -13.82 11.71 9.93
C GLU A 33 -13.81 12.21 11.37
N GLN A 34 -12.67 12.08 12.03
CA GLN A 34 -12.47 12.55 13.38
C GLN A 34 -12.17 14.06 13.39
N GLU A 35 -12.60 14.71 14.48
CA GLU A 35 -12.09 16.02 14.89
C GLU A 35 -10.56 16.02 14.98
N SER A 36 -10.04 17.22 14.81
CA SER A 36 -8.62 17.46 14.70
C SER A 36 -7.93 17.27 16.05
N LEU A 37 -6.79 16.57 16.06
CA LEU A 37 -5.96 16.36 17.24
C LEU A 37 -4.56 16.95 17.03
N PRO A 38 -3.97 17.60 18.02
CA PRO A 38 -2.57 18.01 17.93
C PRO A 38 -1.66 16.76 17.87
N ASP A 39 -0.68 16.78 16.97
CA ASP A 39 0.34 15.74 16.83
C ASP A 39 1.71 16.38 16.54
N THR A 40 2.69 16.08 17.39
CA THR A 40 4.06 16.60 17.28
C THR A 40 5.07 15.53 16.90
N ASN A 41 4.63 14.30 16.64
CA ASN A 41 5.49 13.14 16.48
C ASN A 41 5.77 12.85 15.01
N VAL A 42 4.78 13.07 14.13
CA VAL A 42 4.85 12.67 12.73
C VAL A 42 5.93 13.39 11.94
N LEU A 43 6.08 14.71 12.13
CA LEU A 43 7.10 15.52 11.49
C LEU A 43 8.05 16.06 12.56
N PRO A 44 9.35 15.74 12.48
CA PRO A 44 10.33 16.24 13.44
C PRO A 44 10.31 17.78 13.49
N ASN A 45 10.12 18.34 14.68
CA ASN A 45 10.15 19.79 14.94
C ASN A 45 9.09 20.62 14.20
N GLN A 46 8.01 20.01 13.71
CA GLN A 46 6.88 20.73 13.12
C GLN A 46 5.60 20.33 13.83
N PRO A 47 4.90 21.24 14.52
CA PRO A 47 3.58 20.94 15.04
C PRO A 47 2.64 20.63 13.88
N THR A 48 1.89 19.54 14.01
CA THR A 48 0.88 19.15 13.04
C THR A 48 -0.46 18.97 13.72
N VAL A 49 -1.50 19.01 12.91
CA VAL A 49 -2.84 18.62 13.30
C VAL A 49 -3.21 17.36 12.54
N ARG A 50 -3.62 16.33 13.26
CA ARG A 50 -4.00 15.02 12.76
C ARG A 50 -5.52 14.88 12.66
N HIS A 51 -5.98 14.29 11.57
CA HIS A 51 -7.36 13.85 11.37
C HIS A 51 -7.36 12.37 10.98
N ASP A 52 -8.20 11.59 11.66
CA ASP A 52 -8.37 10.17 11.34
C ASP A 52 -9.61 9.97 10.48
N ILE A 53 -9.46 9.15 9.44
CA ILE A 53 -10.47 8.93 8.41
C ILE A 53 -10.69 7.43 8.28
N LEU A 54 -11.94 7.00 8.45
CA LEU A 54 -12.38 5.62 8.22
C LEU A 54 -13.42 5.61 7.10
N ILE A 55 -13.11 4.92 6.01
CA ILE A 55 -14.01 4.70 4.88
C ILE A 55 -14.45 3.24 4.92
N LEU A 56 -15.77 3.03 5.00
CA LEU A 56 -16.38 1.70 4.93
C LEU A 56 -17.31 1.64 3.72
N ILE A 57 -17.14 0.58 2.93
CA ILE A 57 -17.97 0.31 1.75
C ILE A 57 -18.68 -1.01 1.95
N SER A 58 -19.99 -0.99 1.77
CA SER A 58 -20.83 -2.18 1.79
C SER A 58 -21.49 -2.41 0.44
N VAL A 59 -21.86 -3.67 0.20
CA VAL A 59 -22.72 -4.08 -0.91
C VAL A 59 -24.11 -4.36 -0.36
N LEU A 60 -25.13 -3.93 -1.10
CA LEU A 60 -26.52 -4.27 -0.83
C LEU A 60 -26.94 -5.44 -1.72
N ASP A 61 -27.46 -6.50 -1.12
CA ASP A 61 -28.05 -7.61 -1.87
C ASP A 61 -29.49 -7.31 -2.32
N ALA A 62 -30.11 -8.25 -3.05
CA ALA A 62 -31.46 -8.10 -3.56
C ALA A 62 -32.52 -7.95 -2.44
N SER A 63 -32.23 -8.47 -1.24
CA SER A 63 -33.07 -8.30 -0.05
C SER A 63 -32.78 -6.99 0.70
N THR A 64 -31.92 -6.13 0.14
CA THR A 64 -31.40 -4.90 0.75
C THR A 64 -30.56 -5.12 2.01
N SER A 65 -30.14 -6.37 2.27
CA SER A 65 -29.22 -6.68 3.36
C SER A 65 -27.84 -6.14 3.00
N GLU A 66 -27.22 -5.49 3.98
CA GLU A 66 -25.98 -4.78 3.82
C GLU A 66 -24.80 -5.60 4.35
N THR A 67 -23.69 -5.67 3.61
CA THR A 67 -22.46 -6.35 4.06
C THR A 67 -21.24 -5.49 3.75
N PHE A 68 -20.42 -5.18 4.75
CA PHE A 68 -19.13 -4.53 4.53
C PHE A 68 -18.20 -5.42 3.72
N VAL A 69 -17.67 -4.85 2.65
CA VAL A 69 -16.77 -5.54 1.71
C VAL A 69 -15.38 -4.93 1.62
N PHE A 70 -15.24 -3.66 2.00
CA PHE A 70 -13.99 -2.92 1.95
C PHE A 70 -13.92 -1.89 3.07
N GLY A 71 -12.73 -1.73 3.66
CA GLY A 71 -12.41 -0.71 4.64
C GLY A 71 -11.08 -0.05 4.32
N LEU A 72 -10.99 1.26 4.55
CA LEU A 72 -9.75 2.04 4.46
C LEU A 72 -9.65 2.95 5.68
N CYS A 73 -8.56 2.82 6.42
CA CYS A 73 -8.16 3.73 7.49
C CYS A 73 -6.99 4.57 7.00
N ALA A 74 -7.08 5.89 7.18
CA ALA A 74 -6.02 6.81 6.84
C ALA A 74 -5.93 7.95 7.84
N ASN A 75 -4.73 8.52 7.98
CA ASN A 75 -4.46 9.68 8.81
C ASN A 75 -4.03 10.85 7.91
N ARG A 76 -4.62 12.02 8.11
CA ARG A 76 -4.22 13.27 7.46
C ARG A 76 -3.55 14.16 8.49
N TYR A 77 -2.30 14.54 8.24
CA TYR A 77 -1.53 15.46 9.07
C TYR A 77 -1.31 16.76 8.32
N ILE A 78 -1.64 17.89 8.93
CA ILE A 78 -1.51 19.22 8.34
C ILE A 78 -0.53 20.03 9.19
N SER A 79 0.53 20.54 8.56
CA SER A 79 1.44 21.55 9.13
C SER A 79 1.23 22.89 8.42
N THR A 80 2.06 23.89 8.74
CA THR A 80 2.00 25.20 8.08
C THR A 80 2.33 25.17 6.59
N SER A 81 3.05 24.15 6.12
CA SER A 81 3.52 24.07 4.73
C SER A 81 3.30 22.70 4.07
N LYS A 82 2.95 21.67 4.83
CA LYS A 82 2.81 20.29 4.34
C LYS A 82 1.46 19.68 4.72
N ALA A 83 0.92 18.87 3.82
CA ALA A 83 -0.19 17.97 4.08
C ALA A 83 0.28 16.53 3.82
N LEU A 84 0.25 15.68 4.85
CA LEU A 84 0.66 14.28 4.75
C LEU A 84 -0.56 13.39 4.88
N HIS A 85 -0.74 12.48 3.95
CA HIS A 85 -1.77 11.45 3.97
C HIS A 85 -1.10 10.09 4.13
N TYR A 86 -1.34 9.43 5.25
CA TYR A 86 -0.87 8.06 5.48
C TYR A 86 -2.04 7.09 5.32
N ILE A 87 -1.96 6.20 4.33
CA ILE A 87 -2.93 5.11 4.22
C ILE A 87 -2.46 3.98 5.13
N GLU A 88 -3.00 3.98 6.34
CA GLU A 88 -2.57 3.11 7.44
C GLU A 88 -2.98 1.65 7.19
N LYS A 89 -4.27 1.42 6.91
CA LYS A 89 -4.84 0.08 6.75
C LYS A 89 -5.83 0.07 5.60
N ILE A 90 -5.75 -0.97 4.77
CA ILE A 90 -6.85 -1.36 3.89
C ILE A 90 -7.17 -2.82 4.16
N ASP A 91 -8.44 -3.17 4.10
CA ASP A 91 -8.85 -4.55 4.20
C ASP A 91 -10.11 -4.82 3.39
N THR A 92 -10.35 -6.10 3.16
CA THR A 92 -11.45 -6.61 2.37
C THR A 92 -12.06 -7.82 3.05
N THR A 93 -13.36 -8.05 2.85
CA THR A 93 -13.97 -9.35 3.13
C THR A 93 -14.10 -10.10 1.80
N THR A 94 -15.05 -9.70 0.95
CA THR A 94 -15.34 -10.27 -0.38
C THR A 94 -15.82 -9.19 -1.36
N PRO A 95 -14.96 -8.22 -1.72
CA PRO A 95 -15.36 -7.09 -2.55
C PRO A 95 -15.62 -7.49 -4.00
N PRO A 96 -16.55 -6.81 -4.68
CA PRO A 96 -16.63 -6.82 -6.12
C PRO A 96 -15.26 -6.51 -6.75
N PRO A 97 -14.94 -7.11 -7.92
CA PRO A 97 -13.72 -6.79 -8.64
C PRO A 97 -13.54 -5.28 -8.83
N SER A 98 -12.30 -4.81 -8.69
CA SER A 98 -11.91 -3.39 -8.85
C SER A 98 -12.48 -2.40 -7.84
N LEU A 99 -13.43 -2.77 -6.97
CA LEU A 99 -14.00 -1.86 -5.96
C LEU A 99 -12.92 -1.28 -5.04
N ALA A 100 -12.09 -2.13 -4.44
CA ALA A 100 -11.02 -1.69 -3.54
C ALA A 100 -10.07 -0.69 -4.23
N ARG A 101 -9.74 -0.94 -5.50
CA ARG A 101 -8.88 -0.05 -6.29
C ARG A 101 -9.56 1.29 -6.56
N ALA A 102 -10.84 1.28 -6.93
CA ALA A 102 -11.62 2.49 -7.19
C ALA A 102 -11.69 3.40 -5.96
N VAL A 103 -11.95 2.83 -4.78
CA VAL A 103 -12.05 3.59 -3.53
C VAL A 103 -10.70 4.21 -3.16
N VAL A 104 -9.62 3.43 -3.22
CA VAL A 104 -8.25 3.96 -2.98
C VAL A 104 -7.92 5.07 -3.96
N ARG A 105 -8.25 4.89 -5.25
CA ARG A 105 -8.03 5.92 -6.28
C ARG A 105 -8.80 7.20 -6.00
N GLY A 106 -10.06 7.10 -5.60
CA GLY A 106 -10.87 8.24 -5.15
C GLY A 106 -10.23 8.96 -3.96
N TYR A 107 -9.78 8.23 -2.94
CA TYR A 107 -9.09 8.81 -1.79
C TYR A 107 -7.79 9.52 -2.18
N VAL A 108 -6.95 8.88 -3.00
CA VAL A 108 -5.68 9.45 -3.47
C VAL A 108 -5.92 10.71 -4.30
N ALA A 109 -6.90 10.69 -5.21
CA ALA A 109 -7.26 11.86 -6.00
C ALA A 109 -7.75 13.01 -5.12
N HIS A 110 -8.66 12.74 -4.18
CA HIS A 110 -9.11 13.74 -3.21
C HIS A 110 -7.94 14.32 -2.41
N ALA A 111 -7.07 13.48 -1.85
CA ALA A 111 -5.93 13.90 -1.05
C ALA A 111 -5.03 14.89 -1.81
N LEU A 112 -4.71 14.60 -3.08
CA LEU A 112 -3.86 15.47 -3.92
C LEU A 112 -4.52 16.80 -4.30
N HIS A 113 -5.85 16.90 -4.25
CA HIS A 113 -6.62 18.11 -4.56
C HIS A 113 -7.06 18.91 -3.32
N ALA A 114 -7.14 18.27 -2.16
CA ALA A 114 -7.73 18.86 -0.95
C ALA A 114 -6.86 19.95 -0.29
N SER A 115 -5.58 20.07 -0.63
CA SER A 115 -4.65 21.01 0.00
C SER A 115 -3.73 21.71 -1.03
N PRO A 116 -4.29 22.51 -1.95
CA PRO A 116 -3.53 23.10 -3.06
C PRO A 116 -2.43 24.07 -2.59
N THR A 117 -2.57 24.65 -1.39
CA THR A 117 -1.60 25.58 -0.80
C THR A 117 -0.46 24.88 -0.04
N HIS A 118 -0.47 23.55 0.06
CA HIS A 118 0.54 22.78 0.79
C HIS A 118 1.30 21.86 -0.17
N GLU A 119 2.55 21.56 0.16
CA GLU A 119 3.19 20.37 -0.41
C GLU A 119 2.45 19.15 0.15
N THR A 120 1.81 18.39 -0.75
CA THR A 120 0.98 17.25 -0.34
C THR A 120 1.74 15.95 -0.62
N SER A 121 1.83 15.07 0.36
CA SER A 121 2.43 13.75 0.17
C SER A 121 1.53 12.62 0.66
N ILE A 122 1.50 11.52 -0.09
CA ILE A 122 0.78 10.29 0.25
C ILE A 122 1.81 9.23 0.55
N HIS A 123 1.67 8.56 1.70
CA HIS A 123 2.59 7.55 2.21
C HIS A 123 1.85 6.23 2.42
N ILE A 124 2.46 5.13 1.96
CA ILE A 124 1.89 3.79 2.04
C ILE A 124 2.99 2.81 2.44
N PHE A 125 2.72 2.01 3.48
CA PHE A 125 3.53 0.85 3.85
C PHE A 125 2.80 -0.44 3.43
N ALA A 126 3.17 -0.97 2.26
CA ALA A 126 2.59 -2.13 1.64
C ALA A 126 3.13 -3.43 2.26
N ARG A 127 2.70 -3.73 3.48
CA ARG A 127 2.97 -5.00 4.17
C ARG A 127 1.81 -5.98 3.96
N PRO A 128 2.05 -7.27 3.65
CA PRO A 128 0.97 -8.26 3.62
C PRO A 128 0.61 -8.72 5.04
N GLN A 129 -0.68 -8.82 5.34
CA GLN A 129 -1.23 -9.51 6.50
C GLN A 129 -2.49 -10.29 6.10
N PRO A 130 -2.86 -11.36 6.83
CA PRO A 130 -4.09 -12.10 6.55
C PRO A 130 -5.36 -11.23 6.67
N GLN A 131 -5.34 -10.25 7.57
CA GLN A 131 -6.41 -9.28 7.82
C GLN A 131 -5.84 -8.04 8.55
N TYR A 132 -6.55 -6.92 8.43
CA TYR A 132 -6.22 -5.62 9.05
C TYR A 132 -7.39 -5.00 9.80
N LEU A 133 -8.55 -4.87 9.14
CA LEU A 133 -9.73 -4.15 9.66
C LEU A 133 -10.92 -5.07 9.92
N PHE A 134 -10.97 -6.25 9.30
CA PHE A 134 -12.08 -7.19 9.44
C PHE A 134 -11.62 -8.44 10.18
N PRO A 135 -11.82 -8.54 11.51
CA PRO A 135 -11.36 -9.70 12.26
C PRO A 135 -11.97 -11.00 11.76
N LYS A 136 -11.16 -12.05 11.75
CA LYS A 136 -11.45 -13.39 11.25
C LYS A 136 -11.82 -13.47 9.76
N SER A 137 -11.75 -12.37 9.01
CA SER A 137 -11.97 -12.39 7.56
C SER A 137 -10.93 -13.25 6.84
N ALA A 138 -9.75 -13.50 7.44
CA ALA A 138 -8.75 -14.41 6.89
C ALA A 138 -9.22 -15.87 6.79
N ASP A 139 -10.20 -16.26 7.61
CA ASP A 139 -10.83 -17.59 7.65
C ASP A 139 -11.89 -17.75 6.56
N ASN A 140 -12.36 -16.63 5.99
CA ASN A 140 -13.26 -16.65 4.85
C ASN A 140 -12.51 -17.12 3.60
N VAL A 141 -12.82 -18.32 3.12
CA VAL A 141 -12.19 -18.93 1.94
C VAL A 141 -12.37 -18.13 0.65
N ALA A 142 -13.42 -17.29 0.57
CA ALA A 142 -13.65 -16.42 -0.57
C ALA A 142 -12.75 -15.16 -0.56
N LYS A 143 -12.11 -14.84 0.57
CA LYS A 143 -11.18 -13.71 0.67
C LYS A 143 -9.88 -14.01 -0.05
N ARG A 144 -9.61 -13.25 -1.10
CA ARG A 144 -8.33 -13.32 -1.81
C ARG A 144 -7.25 -12.52 -1.08
N LYS A 145 -6.30 -13.21 -0.47
CA LYS A 145 -5.11 -12.63 0.17
C LYS A 145 -3.99 -12.46 -0.87
N LEU A 146 -3.33 -11.31 -0.86
CA LEU A 146 -2.18 -11.03 -1.73
C LEU A 146 -0.89 -11.35 -0.97
N SER A 147 0.07 -11.99 -1.63
CA SER A 147 1.44 -12.10 -1.11
C SER A 147 2.14 -10.73 -1.14
N GLY A 148 3.26 -10.59 -0.44
CA GLY A 148 4.06 -9.35 -0.43
C GLY A 148 4.34 -8.77 -1.83
N PRO A 149 4.93 -9.55 -2.76
CA PRO A 149 5.16 -9.09 -4.12
C PRO A 149 3.88 -8.70 -4.87
N GLN A 150 2.78 -9.44 -4.67
CA GLN A 150 1.49 -9.14 -5.29
C GLN A 150 0.88 -7.85 -4.73
N LEU A 151 1.04 -7.60 -3.44
CA LEU A 151 0.51 -6.41 -2.77
C LEU A 151 1.27 -5.15 -3.20
N VAL A 152 2.61 -5.19 -3.26
CA VAL A 152 3.42 -4.06 -3.77
C VAL A 152 3.03 -3.71 -5.21
N ARG A 153 2.93 -4.72 -6.08
CA ARG A 153 2.42 -4.55 -7.46
C ARG A 153 1.03 -3.93 -7.49
N TRP A 154 0.12 -4.46 -6.67
CA TRP A 154 -1.25 -3.98 -6.61
C TRP A 154 -1.31 -2.51 -6.21
N TRP A 155 -0.53 -2.10 -5.21
CA TRP A 155 -0.47 -0.71 -4.78
C TRP A 155 0.05 0.20 -5.88
N LEU A 156 1.23 -0.08 -6.44
CA LEU A 156 1.82 0.73 -7.50
C LEU A 156 0.85 0.90 -8.68
N ARG A 157 0.22 -0.18 -9.13
CA ARG A 157 -0.81 -0.11 -10.19
C ARG A 157 -2.06 0.68 -9.77
N THR A 158 -2.47 0.55 -8.51
CA THR A 158 -3.65 1.23 -7.98
C THR A 158 -3.43 2.74 -7.92
N VAL A 159 -2.29 3.19 -7.39
CA VAL A 159 -1.98 4.63 -7.22
C VAL A 159 -1.31 5.26 -8.44
N THR A 160 -0.99 4.45 -9.47
CA THR A 160 -0.76 4.95 -10.82
C THR A 160 -2.10 5.36 -11.44
N LEU A 161 -2.47 6.62 -11.17
CA LEU A 161 -3.66 7.26 -11.70
C LEU A 161 -3.41 7.84 -13.10
N PRO A 162 -4.39 7.81 -14.02
CA PRO A 162 -4.26 8.41 -15.34
C PRO A 162 -3.86 9.88 -15.26
N THR A 163 -2.86 10.27 -16.06
CA THR A 163 -2.13 11.54 -15.99
C THR A 163 -2.97 12.80 -16.22
N GLY A 164 -4.21 12.68 -16.72
CA GLY A 164 -5.05 13.83 -17.06
C GLY A 164 -5.80 14.50 -15.90
N HIS A 165 -5.86 13.89 -14.71
CA HIS A 165 -6.73 14.35 -13.61
C HIS A 165 -5.99 14.74 -12.32
N LEU A 166 -4.67 14.66 -12.30
CA LEU A 166 -3.86 14.92 -11.10
C LEU A 166 -2.87 16.05 -11.31
N PRO A 167 -2.48 16.77 -10.23
CA PRO A 167 -1.30 17.63 -10.28
C PRO A 167 -0.06 16.82 -10.68
N SER A 168 0.95 17.51 -11.22
CA SER A 168 2.27 16.90 -11.43
C SER A 168 2.79 16.37 -10.11
N CYS A 169 3.12 15.08 -10.04
CA CYS A 169 3.57 14.44 -8.81
C CYS A 169 4.87 13.70 -9.04
N ASP A 170 5.78 13.82 -8.09
CA ASP A 170 6.91 12.92 -7.94
C ASP A 170 6.46 11.62 -7.29
N ARG A 171 6.94 10.49 -7.81
CA ARG A 171 6.49 9.15 -7.41
C ARG A 171 7.69 8.29 -7.08
N HIS A 172 7.74 7.84 -5.84
CA HIS A 172 8.86 7.10 -5.28
C HIS A 172 8.38 5.78 -4.68
N TRP A 173 9.22 4.77 -4.75
CA TRP A 173 8.93 3.48 -4.12
C TRP A 173 10.20 2.71 -3.83
N ILE A 174 10.20 1.90 -2.78
CA ILE A 174 11.32 1.05 -2.41
C ILE A 174 10.83 -0.25 -1.79
N VAL A 175 11.54 -1.34 -2.05
CA VAL A 175 11.36 -2.63 -1.38
C VAL A 175 12.67 -2.92 -0.65
N PRO A 176 12.75 -2.66 0.67
CA PRO A 176 13.97 -2.88 1.43
C PRO A 176 14.47 -4.32 1.26
N GLY A 177 15.79 -4.48 1.10
CA GLY A 177 16.43 -5.77 0.85
C GLY A 177 16.51 -6.19 -0.63
N LEU A 178 15.80 -5.51 -1.54
CA LEU A 178 15.95 -5.73 -2.99
C LEU A 178 16.81 -4.66 -3.66
N THR A 179 17.61 -5.08 -4.63
CA THR A 179 18.22 -4.15 -5.58
C THR A 179 17.15 -3.56 -6.51
N GLU A 180 17.42 -2.38 -7.07
CA GLU A 180 16.53 -1.73 -8.05
C GLU A 180 16.16 -2.68 -9.19
N ARG A 181 17.14 -3.40 -9.75
CA ARG A 181 16.93 -4.36 -10.84
C ARG A 181 16.01 -5.54 -10.45
N GLU A 182 16.07 -6.00 -9.21
CA GLU A 182 15.18 -7.07 -8.70
C GLU A 182 13.76 -6.55 -8.49
N ALA A 183 13.65 -5.39 -7.84
CA ALA A 183 12.37 -4.74 -7.61
C ALA A 183 11.68 -4.40 -8.93
N GLU A 184 12.39 -3.81 -9.89
CA GLU A 184 11.86 -3.49 -11.21
C GLU A 184 11.32 -4.72 -11.94
N ARG A 185 12.07 -5.83 -11.94
CA ARG A 185 11.61 -7.10 -12.54
C ARG A 185 10.33 -7.59 -11.88
N MET A 186 10.17 -7.33 -10.58
CA MET A 186 8.94 -7.66 -9.86
C MET A 186 7.75 -6.85 -10.37
N VAL A 187 7.87 -5.55 -10.65
CA VAL A 187 6.72 -4.67 -10.91
C VAL A 187 6.45 -4.33 -12.38
N LYS A 188 7.45 -4.46 -13.26
CA LYS A 188 7.35 -4.16 -14.70
C LYS A 188 6.14 -4.80 -15.40
N PRO A 189 5.77 -6.07 -15.14
CA PRO A 189 4.60 -6.67 -15.79
C PRO A 189 3.26 -5.96 -15.48
N GLU A 190 3.16 -5.27 -14.35
CA GLU A 190 1.92 -4.63 -13.90
C GLU A 190 1.86 -3.13 -14.24
N LEU A 191 3.02 -2.47 -14.30
CA LEU A 191 3.11 -1.04 -14.61
C LEU A 191 3.28 -0.75 -16.10
N GLY A 192 3.84 -1.68 -16.88
CA GLY A 192 4.05 -1.48 -18.32
C GLY A 192 4.81 -0.18 -18.62
N SER A 193 4.24 0.67 -19.48
CA SER A 193 4.81 1.98 -19.83
C SER A 193 4.84 2.96 -18.65
N ASP A 194 3.96 2.82 -17.67
CA ASP A 194 3.92 3.72 -16.52
C ASP A 194 5.08 3.49 -15.55
N ALA A 195 5.85 2.40 -15.71
CA ALA A 195 7.00 2.10 -14.86
C ALA A 195 8.03 3.23 -14.84
N SER A 196 8.23 3.94 -15.97
CA SER A 196 9.16 5.08 -16.05
C SER A 196 8.68 6.32 -15.30
N SER A 197 7.40 6.38 -14.88
CA SER A 197 6.89 7.47 -14.05
C SER A 197 7.24 7.31 -12.56
N TRP A 198 7.83 6.17 -12.18
CA TRP A 198 8.21 5.84 -10.82
C TRP A 198 9.73 5.82 -10.65
N ARG A 199 10.24 6.46 -9.60
CA ARG A 199 11.65 6.41 -9.20
C ARG A 199 11.84 5.39 -8.07
N TYR A 200 12.77 4.46 -8.24
CA TYR A 200 13.12 3.54 -7.15
C TYR A 200 13.96 4.26 -6.10
N GLY A 201 13.65 4.07 -4.82
CA GLY A 201 14.26 4.75 -3.69
C GLY A 201 13.29 5.66 -2.92
N TRP A 202 13.83 6.41 -1.96
CA TRP A 202 13.06 7.34 -1.14
C TRP A 202 12.80 8.66 -1.86
N SER A 203 11.76 9.38 -1.45
CA SER A 203 11.46 10.75 -1.91
C SER A 203 12.36 11.83 -1.29
N HIS A 204 13.20 11.46 -0.33
CA HIS A 204 14.06 12.38 0.42
C HIS A 204 15.44 12.49 -0.23
N ASN A 205 16.12 13.62 -0.01
CA ASN A 205 17.48 13.80 -0.51
C ASN A 205 18.43 12.79 0.17
N PRO A 206 19.25 12.03 -0.57
CA PRO A 206 20.19 11.07 -0.01
C PRO A 206 21.17 11.63 1.02
N THR A 207 21.44 12.93 0.98
CA THR A 207 22.35 13.61 1.94
C THR A 207 21.67 14.05 3.22
N ASP A 208 20.34 14.04 3.28
CA ASP A 208 19.60 14.47 4.46
C ASP A 208 19.60 13.39 5.54
N ASP A 209 19.63 13.82 6.80
CA ASP A 209 19.44 12.93 7.96
C ASP A 209 17.99 12.41 7.99
N PRO A 210 17.76 11.09 7.81
CA PRO A 210 16.42 10.51 7.81
C PRO A 210 15.62 10.79 9.07
N LYS A 211 16.29 10.98 10.23
CA LYS A 211 15.61 11.29 11.50
C LYS A 211 14.97 12.69 11.50
N ARG A 212 15.35 13.55 10.57
CA ARG A 212 14.81 14.91 10.40
C ARG A 212 13.81 15.02 9.25
N THR A 213 13.87 14.11 8.27
CA THR A 213 13.11 14.25 7.04
C THR A 213 12.03 13.18 6.84
N ILE A 214 12.25 11.95 7.33
CA ILE A 214 11.28 10.86 7.17
C ILE A 214 10.15 11.00 8.20
N PRO A 215 8.87 11.00 7.77
CA PRO A 215 7.74 11.05 8.68
C PRO A 215 7.60 9.79 9.56
N ARG A 216 7.21 9.98 10.82
CA ARG A 216 6.99 8.92 11.82
C ARG A 216 5.50 8.61 11.95
N PHE A 217 5.02 7.61 11.22
CA PHE A 217 3.62 7.17 11.33
C PHE A 217 3.44 6.07 12.38
N PRO A 218 2.24 5.94 12.99
CA PRO A 218 1.90 4.85 13.88
C PRO A 218 2.04 3.47 13.20
N ASP A 219 2.49 2.47 13.96
CA ASP A 219 2.63 1.06 13.53
C ASP A 219 3.44 0.83 12.23
N ASP A 220 4.28 1.80 11.84
CA ASP A 220 5.10 1.74 10.63
C ASP A 220 6.53 1.24 10.95
N ALA A 221 7.04 0.30 10.14
CA ALA A 221 8.38 -0.24 10.32
C ALA A 221 9.48 0.83 10.18
N LYS A 222 9.27 1.84 9.32
CA LYS A 222 10.21 2.95 9.13
C LYS A 222 10.34 3.81 10.39
N THR A 223 9.22 4.05 11.08
CA THR A 223 9.19 4.75 12.37
C THR A 223 9.99 3.99 13.42
N ARG A 224 9.71 2.69 13.55
CA ARG A 224 10.41 1.82 14.52
C ARG A 224 11.91 1.82 14.30
N VAL A 225 12.36 1.73 13.05
CA VAL A 225 13.80 1.76 12.72
C VAL A 225 14.41 3.11 13.08
N LEU A 226 13.76 4.24 12.80
CA LEU A 226 14.26 5.56 13.17
C LEU A 226 14.45 5.71 14.69
N GLU A 227 13.57 5.11 15.48
CA GLU A 227 13.62 5.13 16.96
C GLU A 227 14.74 4.25 17.55
N MET A 228 15.31 3.33 16.77
CA MET A 228 16.42 2.48 17.21
C MET A 228 17.76 3.21 17.22
N PHE A 229 17.88 4.32 16.48
CA PHE A 229 19.11 5.10 16.40
C PHE A 229 19.12 6.21 17.46
N PRO A 230 20.29 6.50 18.06
CA PRO A 230 20.42 7.63 18.97
C PRO A 230 20.02 8.96 18.30
N PRO A 231 19.32 9.86 19.02
CA PRO A 231 18.83 11.12 18.43
C PRO A 231 19.96 12.04 17.98
N ASP A 232 21.15 11.96 18.58
CA ASP A 232 22.26 12.88 18.35
C ASP A 232 23.29 12.38 17.30
N GLU A 233 23.26 11.10 16.92
CA GLU A 233 24.20 10.54 15.93
C GLU A 233 23.69 10.75 14.50
N PRO A 234 24.46 11.27 13.55
CA PRO A 234 24.00 11.38 12.16
C PRO A 234 23.66 9.99 11.60
N LEU A 235 22.57 9.91 10.86
CA LEU A 235 22.14 8.69 10.17
C LEU A 235 22.11 8.99 8.67
N THR A 236 22.70 8.11 7.85
CA THR A 236 22.55 8.22 6.40
C THR A 236 21.32 7.45 5.91
N LEU A 237 20.78 7.85 4.76
CA LEU A 237 19.68 7.12 4.14
C LEU A 237 20.04 5.67 3.77
N SER A 238 21.32 5.41 3.47
CA SER A 238 21.83 4.05 3.19
C SER A 238 21.78 3.18 4.43
N GLU A 239 22.36 3.64 5.55
CA GLU A 239 22.36 2.90 6.83
C GLU A 239 20.93 2.64 7.32
N PHE A 240 20.06 3.66 7.22
CA PHE A 240 18.64 3.52 7.53
C PHE A 240 17.97 2.41 6.70
N THR A 241 18.21 2.41 5.38
CA THR A 241 17.63 1.42 4.46
C THR A 241 18.16 0.01 4.72
N GLU A 242 19.45 -0.13 5.04
CA GLU A 242 20.05 -1.41 5.41
C GLU A 242 19.40 -1.99 6.68
N VAL A 243 19.23 -1.18 7.73
CA VAL A 243 18.58 -1.68 8.96
C VAL A 243 17.11 -1.99 8.72
N LEU A 244 16.42 -1.19 7.89
CA LEU A 244 15.03 -1.45 7.52
C LEU A 244 14.87 -2.79 6.77
N ALA A 245 15.83 -3.15 5.92
CA ALA A 245 15.82 -4.42 5.18
C ALA A 245 15.91 -5.65 6.10
N GLU A 246 16.52 -5.52 7.28
CA GLU A 246 16.66 -6.61 8.25
C GLU A 246 15.46 -6.76 9.19
N THR A 247 14.52 -5.81 9.18
CA THR A 247 13.31 -5.88 10.01
C THR A 247 12.48 -7.13 9.68
N PRO A 248 11.76 -7.72 10.66
CA PRO A 248 10.91 -8.89 10.40
C PRO A 248 9.88 -8.66 9.27
N GLU A 249 9.49 -7.41 9.03
CA GLU A 249 8.59 -7.02 7.95
C GLU A 249 9.21 -7.09 6.55
N CYS A 250 10.53 -7.00 6.43
CA CYS A 250 11.25 -6.89 5.16
C CYS A 250 12.28 -8.00 4.94
N SER A 251 12.57 -8.82 5.96
CA SER A 251 13.52 -9.92 5.91
C SER A 251 12.83 -11.29 5.91
N GLN A 252 13.63 -12.36 5.86
CA GLN A 252 13.15 -13.76 5.99
C GLN A 252 12.06 -14.17 4.99
N GLY A 253 12.13 -13.64 3.76
CA GLY A 253 11.16 -13.92 2.70
C GLY A 253 9.91 -13.06 2.74
N ASN A 254 9.77 -12.16 3.72
CA ASN A 254 8.74 -11.13 3.70
C ASN A 254 9.15 -10.02 2.73
N ILE A 255 8.23 -9.67 1.83
CA ILE A 255 8.40 -8.56 0.89
C ILE A 255 7.37 -7.50 1.25
N SER A 256 7.86 -6.34 1.69
CA SER A 256 7.04 -5.16 1.97
C SER A 256 7.57 -3.97 1.17
N GLY A 257 6.67 -3.09 0.72
CA GLY A 257 7.05 -1.91 -0.05
C GLY A 257 6.71 -0.62 0.66
N PHE A 258 7.53 0.41 0.44
CA PHE A 258 7.21 1.79 0.82
C PHE A 258 6.93 2.57 -0.45
N ILE A 259 5.82 3.28 -0.50
CA ILE A 259 5.38 4.03 -1.68
C ILE A 259 5.06 5.44 -1.24
N THR A 260 5.60 6.42 -1.96
CA THR A 260 5.39 7.84 -1.70
C THR A 260 5.02 8.57 -2.98
N ILE A 261 3.98 9.40 -2.91
CA ILE A 261 3.60 10.33 -3.97
C ILE A 261 3.72 11.73 -3.38
N VAL A 262 4.41 12.65 -4.06
CA VAL A 262 4.61 14.03 -3.61
C VAL A 262 4.10 14.97 -4.69
N ALA A 263 3.06 15.75 -4.37
CA ALA A 263 2.60 16.86 -5.17
C ALA A 263 3.17 18.16 -4.60
N PRO A 264 3.82 19.00 -5.43
CA PRO A 264 4.29 20.30 -4.99
C PRO A 264 3.10 21.22 -4.70
N THR A 265 3.35 22.26 -3.91
CA THR A 265 2.39 23.35 -3.74
C THR A 265 1.97 23.91 -5.10
N GLN A 266 0.68 24.01 -5.36
CA GLN A 266 0.18 24.57 -6.61
C GLN A 266 0.33 26.09 -6.54
N CYS A 267 1.08 26.70 -7.48
CA CYS A 267 1.27 28.16 -7.56
C CYS A 267 0.02 28.93 -8.03
N THR A 268 -1.17 28.33 -7.98
CA THR A 268 -2.41 29.02 -8.29
C THR A 268 -2.87 29.84 -7.08
N PRO A 269 -3.34 31.08 -7.28
CA PRO A 269 -3.89 31.87 -6.19
C PRO A 269 -5.00 31.07 -5.49
N PRO A 270 -5.11 31.15 -4.16
CA PRO A 270 -6.17 30.45 -3.44
C PRO A 270 -7.50 30.82 -4.09
N PRO A 271 -8.38 29.84 -4.39
CA PRO A 271 -9.69 30.17 -4.88
C PRO A 271 -10.35 31.15 -3.90
N PRO A 272 -11.13 32.14 -4.39
CA PRO A 272 -11.86 33.04 -3.50
C PRO A 272 -12.63 32.19 -2.49
N PRO A 273 -12.75 32.63 -1.22
CA PRO A 273 -13.39 31.86 -0.15
C PRO A 273 -14.72 31.33 -0.67
N GLN A 274 -14.72 30.06 -1.05
CA GLN A 274 -15.90 29.41 -1.58
C GLN A 274 -16.81 29.21 -0.38
N GLN A 275 -18.12 29.41 -0.58
CA GLN A 275 -19.10 28.98 0.41
C GLN A 275 -18.84 27.50 0.66
N GLN A 276 -18.23 27.18 1.81
CA GLN A 276 -17.98 25.82 2.23
C GLN A 276 -19.33 25.11 2.15
N GLN A 277 -19.43 24.10 1.30
CA GLN A 277 -20.58 23.19 1.39
C GLN A 277 -20.65 22.73 2.85
N PRO A 278 -21.86 22.48 3.39
CA PRO A 278 -21.99 21.97 4.75
C PRO A 278 -21.16 20.69 4.87
N THR A 279 -19.96 20.82 5.43
CA THR A 279 -19.07 19.70 5.69
C THR A 279 -19.78 18.82 6.69
N LYS A 280 -19.89 17.54 6.35
CA LYS A 280 -20.36 16.51 7.26
C LYS A 280 -19.72 16.73 8.64
N PRO A 281 -20.51 16.67 9.74
CA PRO A 281 -19.97 16.95 11.07
C PRO A 281 -18.86 15.96 11.41
N LEU A 282 -17.71 16.48 11.85
CA LEU A 282 -16.61 15.66 12.34
C LEU A 282 -17.02 14.95 13.63
N LEU A 283 -16.46 13.77 13.86
CA LEU A 283 -16.70 12.97 15.05
C LEU A 283 -15.75 13.33 16.18
N PRO A 284 -16.24 13.49 17.42
CA PRO A 284 -15.38 13.50 18.59
C PRO A 284 -14.52 12.23 18.65
N GLN A 285 -13.32 12.34 19.22
CA GLN A 285 -12.35 11.24 19.31
C GLN A 285 -12.96 9.95 19.90
N GLN A 286 -13.73 10.06 20.98
CA GLN A 286 -14.36 8.89 21.64
C GLN A 286 -15.37 8.19 20.72
N SER A 287 -16.14 8.96 19.95
CA SER A 287 -17.13 8.42 19.01
C SER A 287 -16.45 7.70 17.84
N PHE A 288 -15.40 8.30 17.28
CA PHE A 288 -14.60 7.67 16.22
C PHE A 288 -13.96 6.37 16.72
N GLN A 289 -13.35 6.41 17.91
CA GLN A 289 -12.73 5.26 18.55
C GLN A 289 -13.74 4.15 18.82
N SER A 290 -14.96 4.47 19.27
CA SER A 290 -16.02 3.49 19.50
C SER A 290 -16.43 2.75 18.21
N ILE A 291 -16.49 3.45 17.08
CA ILE A 291 -16.75 2.83 15.76
C ILE A 291 -15.62 1.88 15.40
N PHE A 292 -14.36 2.34 15.55
CA PHE A 292 -13.19 1.54 15.22
C PHE A 292 -13.06 0.30 16.11
N GLU A 293 -13.28 0.42 17.42
CA GLU A 293 -13.27 -0.70 18.37
C GLU A 293 -14.37 -1.72 18.08
N MET A 294 -15.58 -1.26 17.75
CA MET A 294 -16.66 -2.16 17.34
C MET A 294 -16.28 -2.91 16.05
N LEU A 295 -15.75 -2.21 15.05
CA LEU A 295 -15.27 -2.85 13.82
C LEU A 295 -14.20 -3.93 14.10
N MET A 296 -13.25 -3.63 14.99
CA MET A 296 -12.12 -4.50 15.32
C MET A 296 -12.46 -5.66 16.28
N THR A 297 -13.67 -5.70 16.85
CA THR A 297 -14.13 -6.78 17.76
C THR A 297 -15.18 -7.70 17.13
N GLU A 298 -15.76 -7.29 16.00
CA GLU A 298 -16.77 -8.04 15.26
C GLU A 298 -16.20 -9.21 14.42
N ASP A 299 -17.08 -10.03 13.84
CA ASP A 299 -16.70 -11.31 13.20
C ASP A 299 -17.05 -11.34 11.71
N PHE A 300 -16.02 -11.43 10.87
CA PHE A 300 -16.16 -11.45 9.41
C PHE A 300 -15.73 -12.79 8.78
N SER A 301 -15.73 -13.88 9.56
CA SER A 301 -15.33 -15.23 9.10
C SER A 301 -16.25 -15.84 8.04
N THR A 302 -17.54 -15.49 8.06
CA THR A 302 -18.55 -16.00 7.12
C THR A 302 -19.46 -14.87 6.66
N LEU A 303 -20.19 -15.07 5.55
CA LEU A 303 -21.12 -14.06 5.01
C LEU A 303 -22.19 -13.66 6.05
N GLU A 304 -22.81 -14.63 6.71
CA GLU A 304 -23.87 -14.36 7.71
C GLU A 304 -23.36 -13.59 8.93
N ARG A 305 -22.16 -13.93 9.41
CA ARG A 305 -21.50 -13.19 10.49
C ARG A 305 -21.13 -11.78 10.05
N ALA A 306 -20.58 -11.63 8.84
CA ALA A 306 -20.27 -10.32 8.27
C ALA A 306 -21.52 -9.44 8.11
N LYS A 307 -22.66 -9.99 7.68
CA LYS A 307 -23.96 -9.29 7.63
C LYS A 307 -24.39 -8.80 9.01
N THR A 308 -24.34 -9.69 10.01
CA THR A 308 -24.71 -9.37 11.39
C THR A 308 -23.80 -8.28 11.98
N SER A 309 -22.49 -8.42 11.80
CA SER A 309 -21.50 -7.44 12.23
C SER A 309 -21.67 -6.10 11.52
N THR A 310 -21.93 -6.12 10.21
CA THR A 310 -22.23 -4.92 9.43
C THR A 310 -23.43 -4.19 10.03
N ALA A 311 -24.55 -4.88 10.26
CA ALA A 311 -25.76 -4.28 10.82
C ALA A 311 -25.53 -3.58 12.18
N LYS A 312 -24.74 -4.19 13.07
CA LYS A 312 -24.40 -3.59 14.36
C LYS A 312 -23.57 -2.31 14.21
N ILE A 313 -22.51 -2.38 13.40
CA ILE A 313 -21.61 -1.25 13.18
C ILE A 313 -22.33 -0.11 12.46
N THR A 314 -23.18 -0.42 11.46
CA THR A 314 -23.98 0.59 10.78
C THR A 314 -24.97 1.24 11.73
N ALA A 315 -25.61 0.49 12.62
CA ALA A 315 -26.49 1.07 13.64
C ALA A 315 -25.74 2.04 14.58
N LEU A 316 -24.51 1.70 14.99
CA LEU A 316 -23.67 2.63 15.76
C LEU A 316 -23.34 3.89 14.95
N ILE A 317 -22.85 3.75 13.72
CA ILE A 317 -22.50 4.91 12.88
C ILE A 317 -23.72 5.79 12.63
N ASP A 318 -24.87 5.21 12.30
CA ASP A 318 -26.09 5.95 11.99
C ASP A 318 -26.64 6.67 13.24
N SER A 319 -26.37 6.16 14.45
CA SER A 319 -26.71 6.85 15.71
C SER A 319 -25.77 8.03 16.04
N LEU A 320 -24.50 7.93 15.67
CA LEU A 320 -23.49 8.97 15.91
C LEU A 320 -23.49 10.05 14.83
N GLN A 321 -23.77 9.66 13.57
CA GLN A 321 -23.87 10.55 12.42
C GLN A 321 -25.08 10.17 11.55
N PRO A 322 -26.29 10.65 11.90
CA PRO A 322 -27.47 10.41 11.09
C PRO A 322 -27.29 10.91 9.65
N ASN A 323 -27.75 10.13 8.67
CA ASN A 323 -27.67 10.44 7.23
C ASN A 323 -26.24 10.56 6.67
N ALA A 324 -25.24 9.97 7.34
CA ALA A 324 -23.84 9.98 6.94
C ALA A 324 -23.46 9.00 5.82
N SER A 325 -24.44 8.42 5.12
CA SER A 325 -24.20 7.40 4.09
C SER A 325 -24.61 7.88 2.70
N THR A 326 -23.82 7.51 1.70
CA THR A 326 -24.09 7.80 0.29
C THR A 326 -24.34 6.49 -0.46
N ASP A 327 -25.55 6.32 -1.00
CA ASP A 327 -25.90 5.20 -1.88
C ASP A 327 -25.41 5.46 -3.30
N VAL A 328 -24.72 4.47 -3.88
CA VAL A 328 -24.21 4.55 -5.26
C VAL A 328 -24.60 3.29 -6.01
N VAL A 329 -25.26 3.46 -7.15
CA VAL A 329 -25.51 2.38 -8.08
C VAL A 329 -24.40 2.40 -9.13
N VAL A 330 -23.47 1.46 -9.02
CA VAL A 330 -22.43 1.27 -10.03
C VAL A 330 -23.02 0.38 -11.12
N THR A 331 -23.13 0.92 -12.33
CA THR A 331 -23.51 0.16 -13.53
C THR A 331 -22.27 0.03 -14.40
N GLN A 332 -22.03 -1.16 -14.95
CA GLN A 332 -21.00 -1.31 -15.98
C GLN A 332 -21.32 -0.36 -17.12
N SER A 333 -20.41 0.59 -17.39
CA SER A 333 -20.44 1.33 -18.63
C SER A 333 -20.29 0.32 -19.77
N SER A 334 -21.30 0.24 -20.63
CA SER A 334 -21.11 -0.39 -21.94
C SER A 334 -19.96 0.34 -22.65
N SER A 335 -19.16 -0.42 -23.38
CA SER A 335 -17.98 -0.02 -24.17
C SER A 335 -17.99 1.42 -24.70
N PRO A 336 -16.81 2.06 -24.89
CA PRO A 336 -16.74 3.45 -25.35
C PRO A 336 -17.55 3.63 -26.66
N PRO A 337 -18.20 4.78 -26.85
CA PRO A 337 -18.86 5.07 -28.11
C PRO A 337 -17.83 4.92 -29.23
N SER A 338 -18.11 4.00 -30.15
CA SER A 338 -17.44 3.90 -31.44
C SER A 338 -17.32 5.31 -32.00
N SER A 339 -16.10 5.74 -32.27
CA SER A 339 -15.80 7.00 -32.92
C SER A 339 -16.73 7.19 -34.12
N SER A 340 -17.51 8.28 -34.07
CA SER A 340 -18.29 8.74 -35.20
C SER A 340 -17.32 9.05 -36.34
N SER A 341 -17.21 8.11 -37.28
CA SER A 341 -16.55 8.33 -38.56
C SER A 341 -17.24 9.49 -39.26
N THR A 342 -16.56 10.63 -39.31
CA THR A 342 -16.94 11.75 -40.16
C THR A 342 -16.89 11.26 -41.61
N GLN A 343 -18.05 11.26 -42.26
CA GLN A 343 -18.19 10.91 -43.67
C GLN A 343 -17.33 11.86 -44.50
N SER A 344 -16.39 11.30 -45.26
CA SER A 344 -15.68 11.97 -46.35
C SER A 344 -16.36 11.56 -47.67
N PRO A 345 -16.51 12.46 -48.66
CA PRO A 345 -17.21 12.15 -49.90
C PRO A 345 -16.42 11.16 -50.79
N PRO A 346 -17.10 10.42 -51.67
CA PRO A 346 -16.50 9.30 -52.40
C PRO A 346 -15.63 9.77 -53.58
N PRO A 347 -14.51 9.09 -53.88
CA PRO A 347 -13.80 9.27 -55.14
C PRO A 347 -14.46 8.44 -56.27
N PRO A 348 -14.27 8.84 -57.54
CA PRO A 348 -15.02 8.30 -58.68
C PRO A 348 -14.57 6.90 -59.12
N THR A 349 -15.56 6.15 -59.61
CA THR A 349 -15.52 4.82 -60.21
C THR A 349 -14.60 4.68 -61.43
N GLN A 350 -13.79 3.61 -61.45
CA GLN A 350 -13.25 2.99 -62.67
C GLN A 350 -13.29 1.43 -62.58
N PRO A 351 -13.35 0.70 -63.72
CA PRO A 351 -14.06 -0.58 -63.86
C PRO A 351 -13.16 -1.83 -63.63
N PRO A 352 -13.72 -3.05 -63.60
CA PRO A 352 -13.07 -4.21 -62.98
C PRO A 352 -12.06 -4.87 -63.93
N THR A 353 -10.89 -5.22 -63.40
CA THR A 353 -9.94 -6.11 -64.07
C THR A 353 -10.04 -7.52 -63.47
N ILE A 354 -10.14 -8.50 -64.38
CA ILE A 354 -10.45 -9.91 -64.20
C ILE A 354 -9.15 -10.76 -64.10
N MET A 355 -9.19 -11.82 -63.27
CA MET A 355 -8.32 -13.03 -63.23
C MET A 355 -6.82 -12.81 -62.89
N ASN A 356 -6.09 -13.72 -62.24
CA ASN A 356 -6.20 -15.18 -62.23
C ASN A 356 -5.47 -15.82 -61.01
N LEU A 357 -5.94 -17.01 -60.63
CA LEU A 357 -5.33 -17.98 -59.72
C LEU A 357 -4.11 -18.63 -60.39
N GLN A 358 -2.91 -18.59 -59.78
CA GLN A 358 -1.87 -19.60 -60.03
C GLN A 358 -0.98 -19.86 -58.79
N ASN A 359 -1.06 -21.12 -58.35
CA ASN A 359 -0.05 -21.98 -57.71
C ASN A 359 0.34 -21.72 -56.23
N LEU A 360 -0.05 -22.55 -55.24
CA LEU A 360 0.20 -23.98 -55.02
C LEU A 360 1.63 -24.29 -54.55
N VAL A 361 1.84 -24.52 -53.25
CA VAL A 361 2.67 -25.63 -52.71
C VAL A 361 2.16 -26.04 -51.31
N LYS A 362 1.79 -27.33 -51.21
CA LYS A 362 1.45 -28.08 -49.99
C LYS A 362 2.72 -28.52 -49.25
N ARG A 363 2.67 -28.64 -47.92
CA ARG A 363 3.49 -29.62 -47.17
C ARG A 363 2.62 -30.37 -46.14
N LYS A 364 2.67 -31.71 -46.22
CA LYS A 364 1.98 -32.73 -45.43
C LYS A 364 2.95 -33.24 -44.32
N PRO A 365 2.47 -33.84 -43.22
CA PRO A 365 3.32 -34.38 -42.15
C PRO A 365 3.77 -35.82 -42.46
N ALA A 366 4.84 -36.25 -41.82
CA ALA A 366 5.34 -37.63 -41.86
C ALA A 366 5.10 -38.32 -40.51
N ASP A 367 4.73 -39.59 -40.63
CA ASP A 367 4.38 -40.55 -39.60
C ASP A 367 5.17 -41.83 -39.93
N VAL A 368 5.83 -42.48 -38.95
CA VAL A 368 6.31 -43.87 -39.08
C VAL A 368 6.27 -44.58 -37.71
N GLN A 369 5.33 -45.54 -37.65
CA GLN A 369 5.21 -46.81 -36.92
C GLN A 369 6.52 -47.43 -36.36
N GLY A 370 6.57 -48.28 -35.33
CA GLY A 370 5.59 -49.02 -34.52
C GLY A 370 6.32 -50.12 -33.69
N LEU A 371 5.64 -50.79 -32.74
CA LEU A 371 5.71 -52.24 -32.41
C LEU A 371 5.11 -52.57 -31.01
N THR A 372 3.93 -53.19 -31.04
CA THR A 372 3.43 -54.40 -30.32
C THR A 372 3.46 -54.56 -28.77
N LYS A 373 2.28 -54.38 -28.17
CA LYS A 373 1.43 -55.29 -27.34
C LYS A 373 1.97 -56.63 -26.73
N LYS A 374 1.73 -56.85 -25.42
CA LYS A 374 1.37 -58.10 -24.68
C LYS A 374 0.98 -57.71 -23.23
N THR A 375 -0.30 -57.72 -22.79
CA THR A 375 -1.16 -58.79 -22.21
C THR A 375 -0.74 -59.38 -20.85
N ASP A 376 -1.63 -59.15 -19.86
CA ASP A 376 -2.10 -59.96 -18.71
C ASP A 376 -1.15 -60.63 -17.71
N GLY A 377 -1.56 -60.56 -16.43
CA GLY A 377 -1.17 -61.54 -15.39
C GLY A 377 -1.01 -61.01 -13.96
N ASP A 378 -2.12 -60.71 -13.29
CA ASP A 378 -2.59 -61.32 -12.03
C ASP A 378 -1.66 -61.60 -10.80
N VAL A 379 -2.26 -61.37 -9.61
CA VAL A 379 -2.04 -62.01 -8.28
C VAL A 379 -1.02 -61.44 -7.25
N GLU A 380 -1.63 -60.91 -6.16
CA GLU A 380 -1.38 -61.02 -4.70
C GLU A 380 -0.05 -60.75 -3.98
N ALA A 381 -0.25 -60.22 -2.75
CA ALA A 381 0.47 -60.40 -1.48
C ALA A 381 1.17 -59.14 -0.96
N VAL A 382 0.56 -58.34 -0.08
CA VAL A 382 0.47 -58.49 1.40
C VAL A 382 1.82 -58.34 2.13
N HIS A 383 1.99 -57.17 2.77
CA HIS A 383 2.51 -56.94 4.14
C HIS A 383 2.30 -55.44 4.44
N ASN A 384 1.23 -54.99 5.09
CA ASN A 384 0.91 -55.02 6.53
C ASN A 384 2.08 -54.66 7.46
N VAL A 385 1.95 -53.52 8.17
CA VAL A 385 1.82 -53.38 9.64
C VAL A 385 2.52 -52.11 10.22
N GLN A 386 1.70 -51.27 10.87
CA GLN A 386 1.91 -50.38 12.05
C GLN A 386 2.81 -49.12 11.94
N SER A 387 2.29 -47.88 12.02
CA SER A 387 1.53 -47.15 13.09
C SER A 387 2.41 -46.58 14.21
N LEU A 388 2.29 -45.26 14.46
CA LEU A 388 2.33 -44.68 15.80
C LEU A 388 1.75 -43.25 15.83
N VAL A 389 0.55 -43.15 16.40
CA VAL A 389 -0.10 -41.95 16.92
C VAL A 389 0.29 -41.80 18.39
N ARG A 390 0.50 -40.56 18.88
CA ARG A 390 0.40 -40.25 20.32
C ARG A 390 -0.48 -39.03 20.54
N LYS A 391 -1.60 -39.29 21.21
CA LYS A 391 -2.56 -38.36 21.82
C LYS A 391 -2.26 -38.31 23.33
N ARG A 392 -2.50 -37.16 23.98
CA ARG A 392 -2.69 -37.11 25.44
C ARG A 392 -3.72 -36.01 25.78
N ASP A 393 -4.76 -36.41 26.50
CA ASP A 393 -5.86 -35.59 27.03
C ASP A 393 -5.73 -35.41 28.57
N GLY A 394 -6.44 -34.41 29.11
CA GLY A 394 -6.86 -34.25 30.53
C GLY A 394 -6.94 -32.77 30.96
N GLN A 395 -8.10 -32.08 30.86
CA GLN A 395 -9.19 -31.87 31.87
C GLN A 395 -8.72 -31.30 33.23
N GLY A 396 -9.31 -30.28 33.88
CA GLY A 396 -10.47 -29.36 33.70
C GLY A 396 -10.43 -28.34 34.87
N GLY A 397 -10.89 -27.08 34.73
CA GLY A 397 -12.21 -26.65 35.21
C GLY A 397 -12.17 -25.26 35.90
N GLU A 398 -13.30 -24.54 35.74
CA GLU A 398 -13.82 -23.35 36.46
C GLU A 398 -13.34 -21.91 36.16
N ALA A 399 -14.36 -21.03 36.18
CA ALA A 399 -14.42 -19.68 35.65
C ALA A 399 -14.59 -18.65 36.77
N VAL A 400 -13.91 -17.49 36.69
CA VAL A 400 -14.34 -16.20 37.28
C VAL A 400 -13.80 -15.04 36.42
N THR A 401 -14.61 -13.99 36.38
CA THR A 401 -14.59 -12.70 35.68
C THR A 401 -13.39 -11.75 35.90
N ASN A 402 -13.25 -10.82 34.92
CA ASN A 402 -12.64 -9.47 34.97
C ASN A 402 -11.10 -9.33 35.02
N VAL A 403 -10.51 -8.70 33.98
CA VAL A 403 -10.07 -7.28 33.90
C VAL A 403 -9.15 -7.14 32.68
N HIS A 404 -9.51 -6.24 31.74
CA HIS A 404 -8.68 -5.84 30.61
C HIS A 404 -7.64 -4.81 31.10
N GLY A 405 -6.35 -5.16 31.04
CA GLY A 405 -5.26 -4.25 31.35
C GLY A 405 -3.90 -4.94 31.24
N LEU A 406 -3.01 -4.35 30.43
CA LEU A 406 -1.58 -4.68 30.29
C LEU A 406 -1.22 -5.98 29.54
N VAL A 407 -1.17 -5.91 28.21
CA VAL A 407 -0.16 -6.67 27.45
C VAL A 407 0.85 -5.65 26.92
N LYS A 408 1.88 -5.40 27.73
CA LYS A 408 3.13 -4.77 27.29
C LYS A 408 4.22 -5.85 27.31
N ASN A 409 4.78 -6.08 26.13
CA ASN A 409 6.14 -6.48 25.80
C ASN A 409 6.80 -7.56 26.65
N LYS A 410 6.84 -8.78 26.10
CA LYS A 410 7.92 -9.73 26.41
C LYS A 410 8.62 -10.30 25.17
N ARG A 411 8.00 -10.30 23.98
CA ARG A 411 8.68 -10.67 22.72
C ARG A 411 9.46 -9.51 22.11
N ASP A 412 8.90 -8.31 22.16
CA ASP A 412 9.53 -7.11 21.58
C ASP A 412 10.87 -6.75 22.23
N ASN A 413 11.11 -7.16 23.48
CA ASN A 413 12.35 -6.83 24.20
C ASN A 413 13.51 -7.77 23.86
N GLU A 414 13.24 -9.01 23.43
CA GLU A 414 14.26 -9.93 22.89
C GLU A 414 14.60 -9.53 21.44
N GLU A 415 13.59 -9.16 20.64
CA GLU A 415 13.75 -8.79 19.23
C GLU A 415 14.49 -7.45 19.02
N VAL A 416 14.27 -6.45 19.88
CA VAL A 416 15.04 -5.19 19.86
C VAL A 416 16.51 -5.44 20.24
N SER A 417 16.78 -6.41 21.12
CA SER A 417 18.14 -6.78 21.52
C SER A 417 18.93 -7.38 20.35
N ASP A 418 18.30 -8.27 19.58
CA ASP A 418 18.93 -8.94 18.46
C ASP A 418 19.33 -7.97 17.35
N VAL A 419 18.45 -7.02 16.98
CA VAL A 419 18.79 -6.03 15.94
C VAL A 419 19.79 -4.99 16.45
N GLN A 420 19.70 -4.55 17.72
CA GLN A 420 20.74 -3.71 18.33
C GLN A 420 22.11 -4.40 18.38
N SER A 421 22.13 -5.72 18.58
CA SER A 421 23.36 -6.52 18.56
C SER A 421 23.95 -6.60 17.14
N LEU A 422 23.12 -6.68 16.10
CA LEU A 422 23.56 -6.63 14.70
C LEU A 422 24.15 -5.27 14.33
N VAL A 423 23.51 -4.16 14.75
CA VAL A 423 24.03 -2.80 14.55
C VAL A 423 25.40 -2.62 15.23
N LYS A 424 25.54 -3.10 16.47
CA LYS A 424 26.82 -3.05 17.20
C LYS A 424 27.90 -3.94 16.56
N LYS A 425 27.54 -5.14 16.09
CA LYS A 425 28.46 -6.09 15.46
C LYS A 425 28.97 -5.58 14.11
N LYS A 426 28.14 -4.90 13.31
CA LYS A 426 28.57 -4.27 12.04
C LYS A 426 29.48 -3.05 12.28
N LYS A 427 29.20 -2.21 13.28
CA LYS A 427 30.10 -1.09 13.65
C LYS A 427 31.50 -1.60 14.08
N GLY A 428 31.58 -2.72 14.78
CA GLY A 428 32.87 -3.34 15.16
C GLY A 428 33.69 -3.91 13.99
N LEU A 429 33.06 -4.30 12.88
CA LEU A 429 33.77 -4.84 11.70
C LEU A 429 34.33 -3.73 10.79
N GLY A 430 33.86 -2.49 10.93
CA GLY A 430 34.36 -1.33 10.17
C GLY A 430 35.67 -0.74 10.72
N GLU A 431 35.94 -0.86 12.02
CA GLU A 431 37.12 -0.28 12.66
C GLU A 431 38.39 -1.15 12.52
N ASP A 432 38.25 -2.47 12.32
CA ASP A 432 39.40 -3.39 12.23
C ASP A 432 40.07 -3.46 10.83
N SER A 433 39.46 -2.86 9.80
CA SER A 433 40.05 -2.83 8.44
C SER A 433 40.96 -1.61 8.17
N LEU A 434 41.15 -0.70 9.13
CA LEU A 434 41.97 0.51 8.96
C LEU A 434 43.28 0.54 9.76
N LYS A 435 43.71 -0.59 10.34
CA LYS A 435 44.98 -0.67 11.10
C LYS A 435 45.92 -1.79 10.63
N ARG A 436 46.16 -1.95 9.33
CA ARG A 436 47.32 -2.73 8.83
C ARG A 436 47.84 -2.19 7.49
N LYS A 437 48.70 -1.17 7.59
CA LYS A 437 49.71 -0.65 6.64
C LYS A 437 50.04 0.73 7.25
N ASP A 438 51.15 0.94 7.93
CA ASP A 438 52.46 1.14 7.33
C ASP A 438 53.59 0.90 8.36
N VAL A 439 54.57 0.06 8.00
CA VAL A 439 55.90 0.03 8.62
C VAL A 439 56.93 -0.23 7.51
N SER A 440 57.54 0.84 7.01
CA SER A 440 58.86 0.96 6.36
C SER A 440 58.88 2.37 5.75
N GLY A 441 59.53 3.37 6.34
CA GLY A 441 60.99 3.48 6.42
C GLY A 441 61.46 4.31 5.24
N ASP A 442 61.70 5.61 5.44
CA ASP A 442 62.95 6.23 5.00
C ASP A 442 63.11 7.62 5.63
N ASP A 443 64.32 7.83 6.14
CA ASP A 443 64.74 8.91 7.01
C ASP A 443 65.83 9.68 6.27
N SER A 444 65.46 10.57 5.33
CA SER A 444 66.40 11.49 4.71
C SER A 444 65.71 12.60 3.92
N GLU A 445 65.44 13.75 4.55
CA GLU A 445 65.60 15.09 3.94
C GLU A 445 65.19 16.19 4.93
N SER A 446 66.06 16.50 5.88
CA SER A 446 66.02 17.80 6.55
C SER A 446 67.42 18.20 7.01
N LYS A 447 68.25 18.59 6.05
CA LYS A 447 69.59 19.15 6.32
C LYS A 447 70.17 19.94 5.13
N LYS A 448 69.45 20.93 4.61
CA LYS A 448 70.04 21.97 3.74
C LYS A 448 69.34 23.32 3.90
N GLN A 449 69.63 24.04 4.98
CA GLN A 449 69.60 25.51 4.99
C GLN A 449 70.34 26.05 6.22
N LYS A 450 71.67 26.01 6.14
CA LYS A 450 72.59 26.88 6.87
C LYS A 450 73.98 26.64 6.31
N ILE A 451 74.48 27.58 5.53
CA ILE A 451 75.87 28.05 5.42
C ILE A 451 75.87 29.02 4.23
N GLN A 452 75.79 30.30 4.56
CA GLN A 452 76.22 31.40 3.72
C GLN A 452 77.30 32.10 4.54
N GLU A 453 78.56 31.68 4.37
CA GLU A 453 79.75 32.48 4.68
C GLU A 453 80.99 31.81 4.04
N LYS A 454 81.74 32.60 3.27
CA LYS A 454 82.99 32.31 2.53
C LYS A 454 82.86 31.59 1.17
N MET A 455 82.51 32.33 0.12
CA MET A 455 83.43 32.95 -0.86
C MET A 455 82.63 33.67 -1.94
#